data_AF-A0A272EYJ2-F1
#
_entry.id   AF-A0A272EYJ2-F1
#
_cell.length_a   1.000
_cell.length_b   1.000
_cell.length_c   1.000
_cell.angle_alpha   90.00
_cell.angle_beta   90.00
_cell.angle_gamma   90.00
#
_symmetry.space_group_name_H-M   'P 1'
#
loop_
_entity.id
_entity.type
_entity.pdbx_description
1 polymer ?
#
loop_
_entity_poly.entity_id
_entity_poly.type
_entity_poly.pdbx_seq_one_letter_code
_entity_poly.pdbx_strand_id
1 'polypeptide(L)'
;MTREVIFGLIGVLLLYVCWQLLRLWFMARRRSAAKRDAESSQAIHSSILGAGTGPSFSSVHFDADLEPETVSPSSLEPRLSAIPPLHRPVEPDPTEFSFDALLEMRQTRHRLDELFGRHESLEAEVVALRKALAEVRAFAQVSPMYGEAVALARRGFSVDAIAERCGISVAEAQLVNALSIDPTTDEKDDERG
;
A
#
# COMPACT_ATOMS: atom_id res chain seq x y z
N MET A 1 -53.36 3.06 -6.22
CA MET A 1 -52.34 3.71 -7.05
C MET A 1 -51.01 3.91 -6.32
N THR A 2 -50.81 4.90 -5.43
CA THR A 2 -49.49 5.12 -4.78
C THR A 2 -49.03 3.96 -3.88
N ARG A 3 -49.95 3.34 -3.14
CA ARG A 3 -49.65 2.19 -2.26
C ARG A 3 -49.16 0.97 -3.04
N GLU A 4 -49.76 0.68 -4.20
CA GLU A 4 -49.37 -0.44 -5.06
C GLU A 4 -47.98 -0.21 -5.69
N VAL A 5 -47.69 1.03 -6.07
CA VAL A 5 -46.36 1.43 -6.56
C VAL A 5 -45.29 1.27 -5.47
N ILE A 6 -45.60 1.65 -4.23
CA ILE A 6 -44.69 1.48 -3.09
C ILE A 6 -44.42 0.00 -2.81
N PHE A 7 -45.45 -0.85 -2.79
CA PHE A 7 -45.24 -2.29 -2.61
C PHE A 7 -44.48 -2.93 -3.77
N GLY A 8 -44.69 -2.47 -5.00
CA GLY A 8 -43.89 -2.89 -6.15
C GLY A 8 -42.40 -2.54 -5.99
N LEU A 9 -42.10 -1.32 -5.57
CA LEU A 9 -40.72 -0.86 -5.36
C LEU A 9 -40.03 -1.64 -4.22
N ILE A 10 -40.74 -1.86 -3.11
CA ILE A 10 -40.26 -2.68 -1.99
C ILE A 10 -39.98 -4.11 -2.45
N GLY A 11 -40.88 -4.71 -3.25
CA GLY A 11 -40.69 -6.05 -3.80
C GLY A 11 -39.42 -6.17 -4.66
N VAL A 12 -39.18 -5.20 -5.53
CA VAL A 12 -37.96 -5.14 -6.37
C VAL A 12 -36.71 -4.95 -5.50
N LEU A 13 -36.78 -4.09 -4.48
CA LEU A 13 -35.67 -3.87 -3.55
C LEU A 13 -35.33 -5.15 -2.78
N LEU A 14 -36.33 -5.86 -2.26
CA LEU A 14 -36.14 -7.12 -1.54
C LEU A 14 -35.57 -8.20 -2.45
N LEU A 15 -36.05 -8.30 -3.69
CA LEU A 15 -35.50 -9.22 -4.69
C LEU A 15 -34.02 -8.92 -4.96
N TYR A 16 -33.67 -7.65 -5.08
CA TYR A 16 -32.29 -7.21 -5.33
C TYR A 16 -31.36 -7.51 -4.15
N VAL A 17 -31.80 -7.22 -2.91
CA VAL A 17 -31.04 -7.54 -1.69
C VAL A 17 -30.90 -9.06 -1.54
N CYS A 18 -31.96 -9.82 -1.81
CA CYS A 18 -31.91 -11.28 -1.79
C CYS A 18 -30.91 -11.83 -2.81
N TRP A 19 -30.90 -11.28 -4.03
CA TRP A 19 -29.91 -11.62 -5.07
C TRP A 19 -28.48 -11.27 -4.66
N GLN A 20 -28.25 -10.11 -4.05
CA GLN A 20 -26.93 -9.73 -3.54
C GLN A 20 -26.45 -10.69 -2.44
N LEU A 21 -27.33 -11.03 -1.48
CA LEU A 21 -27.01 -12.01 -0.44
C LEU A 21 -26.74 -13.37 -1.03
N LEU A 22 -27.51 -13.81 -2.03
CA LEU A 22 -27.24 -15.06 -2.75
C LEU A 22 -25.89 -15.00 -3.46
N ARG A 23 -25.56 -13.90 -4.14
CA ARG A 23 -24.29 -13.73 -4.87
C ARG A 23 -23.11 -13.77 -3.90
N LEU A 24 -23.20 -13.08 -2.77
CA LEU A 24 -22.19 -13.07 -1.73
C LEU A 24 -22.05 -14.45 -1.08
N TRP A 25 -23.17 -15.09 -0.76
CA TRP A 25 -23.18 -16.42 -0.19
C TRP A 25 -22.69 -17.48 -1.17
N PHE A 26 -23.00 -17.36 -2.46
CA PHE A 26 -22.54 -18.27 -3.49
C PHE A 26 -21.05 -18.13 -3.74
N MET A 27 -20.51 -16.90 -3.72
CA MET A 27 -19.06 -16.66 -3.76
C MET A 27 -18.37 -17.18 -2.49
N ALA A 28 -18.97 -16.98 -1.31
CA ALA A 28 -18.46 -17.52 -0.05
C ALA A 28 -18.51 -19.05 -0.03
N ARG A 29 -19.58 -19.67 -0.55
CA ARG A 29 -19.78 -21.12 -0.60
C ARG A 29 -18.86 -21.80 -1.62
N ARG A 30 -18.50 -21.10 -2.71
CA ARG A 30 -17.40 -21.52 -3.62
C ARG A 30 -16.05 -21.52 -2.90
N ARG A 31 -15.78 -20.51 -2.05
CA ARG A 31 -14.59 -20.50 -1.18
C ARG A 31 -14.65 -21.62 -0.12
N SER A 32 -15.83 -21.94 0.41
CA SER A 32 -16.00 -23.05 1.38
C SER A 32 -15.93 -24.44 0.75
N ALA A 33 -16.24 -24.59 -0.54
CA ALA A 33 -16.00 -25.84 -1.28
C ALA A 33 -14.50 -26.02 -1.51
N ALA A 34 -13.81 -24.98 -1.99
CA ALA A 34 -12.35 -24.97 -2.11
C ALA A 34 -11.63 -25.20 -0.76
N LYS A 35 -12.20 -24.75 0.36
CA LYS A 35 -11.69 -25.01 1.71
C LYS A 35 -11.81 -26.48 2.13
N ARG A 36 -12.86 -27.21 1.72
CA ARG A 36 -13.03 -28.64 2.04
C ARG A 36 -12.06 -29.54 1.26
N ASP A 37 -11.79 -29.19 0.00
CA ASP A 37 -10.79 -29.90 -0.80
C ASP A 37 -9.37 -29.54 -0.35
N ALA A 38 -9.14 -28.27 0.06
CA ALA A 38 -7.88 -27.86 0.68
C ALA A 38 -7.65 -28.50 2.05
N GLU A 39 -8.68 -28.68 2.89
CA GLU A 39 -8.55 -29.27 4.24
C GLU A 39 -8.17 -30.77 4.20
N SER A 40 -8.62 -31.52 3.17
CA SER A 40 -8.18 -32.90 2.95
C SER A 40 -6.72 -33.02 2.52
N SER A 41 -6.15 -32.00 1.88
CA SER A 41 -4.71 -31.93 1.58
C SER A 41 -3.91 -31.23 2.69
N GLN A 42 -4.55 -30.38 3.48
CA GLN A 42 -3.92 -29.58 4.53
C GLN A 42 -3.81 -30.37 5.85
N ALA A 43 -4.61 -31.42 6.10
CA ALA A 43 -4.36 -32.33 7.23
C ALA A 43 -3.02 -33.09 7.12
N ILE A 44 -2.46 -33.20 5.90
CA ILE A 44 -1.12 -33.76 5.66
C ILE A 44 -0.04 -32.65 5.72
N HIS A 45 -0.40 -31.39 5.41
CA HIS A 45 0.55 -30.26 5.34
C HIS A 45 0.55 -29.31 6.55
N SER A 46 -0.44 -29.33 7.46
CA SER A 46 -0.57 -28.36 8.56
C SER A 46 0.32 -28.65 9.77
N SER A 47 1.20 -29.65 9.70
CA SER A 47 2.29 -29.81 10.67
C SER A 47 3.55 -29.02 10.29
N ILE A 48 3.62 -28.47 9.06
CA ILE A 48 4.81 -27.81 8.54
C ILE A 48 4.38 -26.52 7.83
N LEU A 49 4.74 -25.36 8.40
CA LEU A 49 4.62 -24.01 7.85
C LEU A 49 3.22 -23.36 7.87
N GLY A 50 2.98 -22.57 8.91
CA GLY A 50 2.05 -21.43 8.85
C GLY A 50 2.78 -20.18 8.38
N ALA A 51 2.32 -19.57 7.28
CA ALA A 51 2.52 -18.15 6.99
C ALA A 51 1.58 -17.73 5.85
N GLY A 52 0.85 -16.63 6.09
CA GLY A 52 -0.27 -16.18 5.26
C GLY A 52 0.13 -15.59 3.91
N THR A 53 -0.81 -15.72 2.97
CA THR A 53 -0.74 -15.19 1.60
C THR A 53 -1.38 -13.80 1.54
N GLY A 54 -0.61 -12.79 1.09
CA GLY A 54 -1.10 -11.44 0.81
C GLY A 54 -0.25 -10.78 -0.28
N PRO A 55 -0.86 -10.02 -1.22
CA PRO A 55 -0.18 -9.52 -2.42
C PRO A 55 0.72 -8.30 -2.14
N SER A 56 1.92 -8.36 -2.72
CA SER A 56 3.02 -7.40 -2.59
C SER A 56 2.78 -6.14 -3.46
N PHE A 57 2.98 -4.94 -2.91
CA PHE A 57 2.94 -3.68 -3.65
C PHE A 57 4.33 -3.02 -3.67
N SER A 58 4.73 -2.60 -4.87
CA SER A 58 6.06 -2.17 -5.28
C SER A 58 6.54 -0.86 -4.62
N SER A 59 7.85 -0.80 -4.37
CA SER A 59 8.61 0.27 -3.73
C SER A 59 8.93 1.45 -4.65
N VAL A 60 8.81 2.69 -4.15
CA VAL A 60 9.41 3.91 -4.73
C VAL A 60 10.78 4.14 -4.07
N HIS A 61 11.82 4.34 -4.88
CA HIS A 61 13.16 4.72 -4.42
C HIS A 61 13.25 6.24 -4.23
N PHE A 62 13.84 6.67 -3.11
CA PHE A 62 14.12 8.06 -2.77
C PHE A 62 15.65 8.21 -2.71
N ASP A 63 16.22 8.96 -3.64
CA ASP A 63 17.64 9.36 -3.60
C ASP A 63 17.81 10.49 -2.59
N ALA A 64 18.57 10.21 -1.54
CA ALA A 64 18.91 11.13 -0.47
C ALA A 64 20.40 11.44 -0.53
N ASP A 65 20.79 12.28 -1.47
CA ASP A 65 22.09 12.95 -1.45
C ASP A 65 21.87 14.38 -1.93
N LEU A 66 21.86 15.35 -1.02
CA LEU A 66 22.35 16.72 -1.23
C LEU A 66 22.44 17.41 0.14
N GLU A 67 23.69 17.58 0.59
CA GLU A 67 24.11 18.31 1.79
C GLU A 67 23.76 19.82 1.73
N PRO A 68 23.68 20.50 2.89
CA PRO A 68 23.15 21.85 3.01
C PRO A 68 24.20 22.92 2.68
N GLU A 69 24.04 23.63 1.56
CA GLU A 69 24.83 24.83 1.31
C GLU A 69 24.38 26.00 2.20
N THR A 70 25.40 26.62 2.76
CA THR A 70 25.41 27.66 3.76
C THR A 70 24.91 28.99 3.21
N VAL A 71 24.02 29.63 3.97
CA VAL A 71 23.45 30.94 3.67
C VAL A 71 24.50 32.02 3.94
N SER A 72 24.79 32.88 2.96
CA SER A 72 25.53 34.13 3.16
C SER A 72 24.71 35.33 2.65
N PRO A 73 24.42 36.34 3.48
CA PRO A 73 23.45 37.40 3.18
C PRO A 73 24.13 38.66 2.64
N SER A 74 23.93 39.00 1.37
CA SER A 74 24.15 40.36 0.85
C SER A 74 23.59 40.54 -0.56
N SER A 75 22.35 41.02 -0.64
CA SER A 75 21.88 41.97 -1.65
C SER A 75 20.40 42.26 -1.41
N LEU A 76 20.14 43.16 -0.47
CA LEU A 76 18.85 43.81 -0.35
C LEU A 76 18.69 44.79 -1.52
N GLU A 77 17.86 44.39 -2.49
CA GLU A 77 17.01 45.22 -3.37
C GLU A 77 17.68 46.17 -4.40
N PRO A 78 17.15 46.19 -5.65
CA PRO A 78 15.78 46.62 -5.93
C PRO A 78 15.10 45.77 -7.01
N ARG A 79 14.16 44.90 -6.60
CA ARG A 79 13.24 44.19 -7.51
C ARG A 79 11.77 44.36 -7.09
N LEU A 80 11.46 45.39 -6.30
CA LEU A 80 10.11 45.80 -5.91
C LEU A 80 9.28 46.48 -7.02
N SER A 81 9.67 46.42 -8.29
CA SER A 81 9.04 47.23 -9.37
C SER A 81 8.22 46.45 -10.39
N ALA A 82 7.83 45.20 -10.12
CA ALA A 82 6.90 44.47 -10.98
C ALA A 82 6.19 43.33 -10.24
N ILE A 83 5.54 43.64 -9.12
CA ILE A 83 4.49 42.75 -8.60
C ILE A 83 3.24 43.15 -9.38
N PRO A 84 2.69 42.31 -10.29
CA PRO A 84 1.34 42.54 -10.81
C PRO A 84 0.42 42.69 -9.60
N PRO A 85 -0.54 43.64 -9.58
CA PRO A 85 -1.34 43.86 -8.40
C PRO A 85 -1.96 42.52 -7.99
N LEU A 86 -1.43 41.95 -6.90
CA LEU A 86 -2.06 40.83 -6.22
C LEU A 86 -3.47 41.31 -5.98
N HIS A 87 -4.43 40.59 -6.54
CA HIS A 87 -5.85 40.79 -6.25
C HIS A 87 -5.94 40.78 -4.73
N ARG A 88 -6.01 41.97 -4.12
CA ARG A 88 -6.27 42.08 -2.69
C ARG A 88 -7.58 41.30 -2.52
N PRO A 89 -7.62 40.24 -1.69
CA PRO A 89 -8.89 39.60 -1.40
C PRO A 89 -9.81 40.74 -0.97
N VAL A 90 -10.94 40.88 -1.67
CA VAL A 90 -11.96 41.88 -1.35
C VAL A 90 -12.19 41.74 0.14
N GLU A 91 -11.78 42.75 0.92
CA GLU A 91 -12.09 42.77 2.34
C GLU A 91 -13.61 42.72 2.42
N PRO A 92 -14.18 41.67 3.02
CA PRO A 92 -15.62 41.57 3.14
C PRO A 92 -16.07 42.80 3.91
N ASP A 93 -17.10 43.46 3.40
CA ASP A 93 -17.71 44.63 4.03
C ASP A 93 -17.98 44.27 5.51
N PRO A 94 -17.52 45.05 6.50
CA PRO A 94 -17.61 44.69 7.92
C PRO A 94 -19.07 44.60 8.42
N THR A 95 -20.04 44.97 7.59
CA THR A 95 -21.47 44.86 7.83
C THR A 95 -22.08 43.52 7.38
N GLU A 96 -21.34 42.66 6.69
CA GLU A 96 -21.79 41.35 6.19
C GLU A 96 -20.98 40.19 6.78
N PHE A 97 -20.78 40.16 8.10
CA PHE A 97 -20.64 38.88 8.80
C PHE A 97 -21.98 38.15 8.71
N SER A 98 -22.28 37.63 7.53
CA SER A 98 -23.50 36.90 7.26
C SER A 98 -23.49 35.64 8.10
N PHE A 99 -24.66 35.26 8.60
CA PHE A 99 -24.84 34.00 9.31
C PHE A 99 -24.31 32.80 8.49
N ASP A 100 -24.37 32.91 7.17
CA ASP A 100 -23.82 31.96 6.21
C ASP A 100 -22.29 31.86 6.31
N ALA A 101 -21.57 32.99 6.33
CA ALA A 101 -20.11 33.00 6.52
C ALA A 101 -19.69 32.36 7.86
N LEU A 102 -20.47 32.53 8.92
CA LEU A 102 -20.22 31.85 10.21
C LEU A 102 -20.45 30.34 10.14
N LEU A 103 -21.47 29.90 9.40
CA LEU A 103 -21.74 28.48 9.16
C LEU A 103 -20.64 27.84 8.31
N GLU A 104 -20.23 28.50 7.23
CA GLU A 104 -19.13 28.06 6.37
C GLU A 104 -17.82 27.95 7.16
N MET A 105 -17.51 28.94 8.00
CA MET A 105 -16.34 28.92 8.88
C MET A 105 -16.41 27.75 9.88
N ARG A 106 -17.59 27.45 10.43
CA ARG A 106 -17.74 26.32 11.34
C ARG A 106 -17.62 24.98 10.61
N GLN A 107 -18.18 24.89 9.41
CA GLN A 107 -18.12 23.69 8.59
C GLN A 107 -16.70 23.40 8.12
N THR A 108 -15.95 24.41 7.69
CA THR A 108 -14.55 24.26 7.28
C THR A 108 -13.68 23.82 8.46
N ARG A 109 -13.85 24.40 9.65
CA ARG A 109 -13.18 23.94 10.87
C ARG A 109 -13.48 22.48 11.17
N HIS A 110 -14.75 22.08 11.12
CA HIS A 110 -15.13 20.68 11.35
C HIS A 110 -14.50 19.73 10.34
N ARG A 111 -14.45 20.11 9.05
CA ARG A 111 -13.78 19.33 8.00
C ARG A 111 -12.27 19.24 8.22
N LEU A 112 -11.63 20.31 8.69
CA LEU A 112 -10.21 20.32 9.03
C LEU A 112 -9.94 19.38 10.21
N ASP A 113 -10.74 19.46 11.27
CA ASP A 113 -10.61 18.58 12.44
C ASP A 113 -10.76 17.10 12.04
N GLU A 114 -11.70 16.80 11.13
CA GLU A 114 -11.88 15.45 10.58
C GLU A 114 -10.66 14.99 9.77
N LEU A 115 -10.09 15.87 8.94
CA LEU A 115 -8.90 15.56 8.16
C LEU A 115 -7.66 15.36 9.06
N PHE A 116 -7.48 16.19 10.08
CA PHE A 116 -6.39 16.02 11.05
C PHE A 116 -6.55 14.72 11.85
N GLY A 117 -7.76 14.37 12.28
CA GLY A 117 -8.01 13.10 12.94
C GLY A 117 -7.73 11.89 12.04
N ARG A 118 -8.09 11.96 10.75
CA ARG A 118 -7.71 10.93 9.77
C ARG A 118 -6.20 10.86 9.59
N HIS A 119 -5.52 12.00 9.47
CA HIS A 119 -4.07 12.05 9.32
C HIS A 119 -3.36 11.39 10.51
N GLU A 120 -3.73 11.77 11.74
CA GLU A 120 -3.18 11.19 12.96
C GLU A 120 -3.43 9.67 13.03
N SER A 121 -4.61 9.20 12.62
CA SER A 121 -4.91 7.77 12.57
C SER A 121 -4.04 7.01 11.56
N LEU A 122 -3.81 7.58 10.38
CA LEU A 122 -2.94 7.01 9.36
C LEU A 122 -1.48 7.00 9.81
N GLU A 123 -1.01 8.08 10.44
CA GLU A 123 0.34 8.14 11.01
C GLU A 123 0.55 7.06 12.07
N ALA A 124 -0.43 6.86 12.96
CA ALA A 124 -0.38 5.79 13.95
C ALA A 124 -0.34 4.39 13.30
N GLU A 125 -1.13 4.15 12.25
CA GLU A 125 -1.12 2.89 11.51
C GLU A 125 0.22 2.66 10.79
N VAL A 126 0.79 3.69 10.16
CA VAL A 126 2.10 3.61 9.50
C VAL A 126 3.20 3.29 10.52
N VAL A 127 3.17 3.92 11.70
CA VAL A 127 4.13 3.61 12.79
C VAL A 127 3.98 2.16 13.26
N ALA A 128 2.74 1.68 13.44
CA ALA A 128 2.48 0.30 13.83
C ALA A 128 2.98 -0.71 12.77
N LEU A 129 2.72 -0.44 11.49
CA LEU A 129 3.20 -1.28 10.38
C LEU A 129 4.72 -1.27 10.28
N ARG A 130 5.37 -0.11 10.44
CA ARG A 130 6.85 -0.03 10.47
C ARG A 130 7.44 -0.86 11.59
N LYS A 131 6.82 -0.86 12.78
CA LYS A 131 7.24 -1.71 13.90
C LYS A 131 7.05 -3.19 13.57
N ALA A 132 5.90 -3.59 13.05
CA ALA A 132 5.65 -4.97 12.64
C ALA A 132 6.64 -5.45 11.55
N LEU A 133 6.97 -4.59 10.58
CA LEU A 133 7.98 -4.88 9.56
C LEU A 133 9.39 -5.01 10.16
N ALA A 134 9.74 -4.18 11.15
CA ALA A 134 11.01 -4.30 11.85
C ALA A 134 11.11 -5.63 12.61
N GLU A 135 10.03 -6.06 13.27
CA GLU A 135 9.95 -7.36 13.94
C GLU A 135 10.08 -8.51 12.93
N VAL A 136 9.33 -8.48 11.82
CA VAL A 136 9.44 -9.49 10.75
C VAL A 136 10.84 -9.52 10.15
N ARG A 137 11.47 -8.35 9.92
CA ARG A 137 12.87 -8.29 9.44
C ARG A 137 13.85 -8.88 10.44
N ALA A 138 13.66 -8.65 11.74
CA ALA A 138 14.48 -9.28 12.77
C ALA A 138 14.35 -10.81 12.74
N PHE A 139 13.15 -11.35 12.49
CA PHE A 139 12.94 -12.78 12.27
C PHE A 139 13.41 -13.28 10.89
N ALA A 140 13.44 -12.44 9.86
CA ALA A 140 13.96 -12.81 8.54
C ALA A 140 15.49 -12.78 8.49
N GLN A 141 16.15 -12.07 9.40
CA GLN A 141 17.61 -12.08 9.57
C GLN A 141 18.14 -13.33 10.29
N VAL A 142 17.31 -14.35 10.50
CA VAL A 142 17.66 -15.57 11.27
C VAL A 142 18.74 -16.46 10.62
N SER A 143 19.30 -16.08 9.46
CA SER A 143 20.68 -16.49 9.16
C SER A 143 21.38 -15.48 8.23
N PRO A 144 22.44 -14.77 8.70
CA PRO A 144 23.21 -13.86 7.85
C PRO A 144 23.82 -14.57 6.63
N MET A 145 24.07 -15.89 6.72
CA MET A 145 24.54 -16.72 5.61
C MET A 145 23.53 -16.77 4.45
N TYR A 146 22.24 -16.91 4.76
CA TYR A 146 21.19 -16.99 3.74
C TYR A 146 20.95 -15.62 3.09
N GLY A 147 21.09 -14.52 3.85
CA GLY A 147 21.02 -13.16 3.32
C GLY A 147 22.12 -12.87 2.30
N GLU A 148 23.35 -13.33 2.54
CA GLU A 148 24.45 -13.23 1.58
C GLU A 148 24.17 -14.07 0.32
N ALA A 149 23.67 -15.30 0.48
CA ALA A 149 23.32 -16.16 -0.66
C ALA A 149 22.25 -15.52 -1.56
N VAL A 150 21.19 -14.94 -0.98
CA VAL A 150 20.13 -14.23 -1.72
C VAL A 150 20.68 -12.98 -2.43
N ALA A 151 21.59 -12.23 -1.79
CA ALA A 151 22.21 -11.07 -2.40
C ALA A 151 23.11 -11.45 -3.60
N LEU A 152 23.82 -12.58 -3.52
CA LEU A 152 24.61 -13.11 -4.64
C LEU A 152 23.72 -13.63 -5.77
N ALA A 153 22.63 -14.33 -5.46
CA ALA A 153 21.66 -14.76 -6.45
C ALA A 153 21.03 -13.58 -7.20
N ARG A 154 20.63 -12.52 -6.50
CA ARG A 154 20.12 -11.28 -7.12
C ARG A 154 21.12 -10.57 -8.02
N ARG A 155 22.43 -10.77 -7.78
CA ARG A 155 23.51 -10.25 -8.62
C ARG A 155 23.82 -11.15 -9.83
N GLY A 156 23.15 -12.29 -9.97
CA GLY A 156 23.32 -13.23 -11.09
C GLY A 156 24.51 -14.18 -10.94
N PHE A 157 25.00 -14.45 -9.73
CA PHE A 157 26.03 -15.47 -9.52
C PHE A 157 25.51 -16.88 -9.82
N SER A 158 26.37 -17.76 -10.33
CA SER A 158 26.01 -19.16 -10.57
C SER A 158 25.74 -19.89 -9.26
N VAL A 159 24.85 -20.89 -9.32
CA VAL A 159 24.48 -21.73 -8.17
C VAL A 159 25.71 -22.30 -7.46
N ASP A 160 26.67 -22.83 -8.23
CA ASP A 160 27.87 -23.44 -7.67
C ASP A 160 28.75 -22.41 -6.94
N ALA A 161 28.87 -21.20 -7.49
CA ALA A 161 29.62 -20.11 -6.86
C ALA A 161 28.95 -19.62 -5.56
N ILE A 162 27.61 -19.64 -5.49
CA ILE A 162 26.86 -19.29 -4.28
C ILE A 162 27.06 -20.37 -3.21
N ALA A 163 26.97 -21.66 -3.59
CA ALA A 163 27.17 -22.78 -2.69
C ALA A 163 28.57 -22.77 -2.04
N GLU A 164 29.61 -22.55 -2.86
CA GLU A 164 30.99 -22.49 -2.38
C GLU A 164 31.25 -21.27 -1.49
N ARG A 165 30.72 -20.09 -1.85
CA ARG A 165 30.98 -18.83 -1.15
C ARG A 165 30.23 -18.69 0.17
N CYS A 166 29.01 -19.22 0.24
CA CYS A 166 28.17 -19.17 1.44
C CYS A 166 28.27 -20.45 2.29
N GLY A 167 29.01 -21.47 1.84
CA GLY A 167 29.16 -22.74 2.56
C GLY A 167 27.86 -23.54 2.68
N ILE A 168 26.95 -23.39 1.72
CA ILE A 168 25.63 -24.04 1.68
C ILE A 168 25.59 -25.17 0.64
N SER A 169 24.60 -26.04 0.71
CA SER A 169 24.47 -27.12 -0.28
C SER A 169 24.06 -26.59 -1.66
N VAL A 170 24.44 -27.28 -2.74
CA VAL A 170 24.04 -26.93 -4.12
C VAL A 170 22.51 -26.88 -4.27
N ALA A 171 21.79 -27.78 -3.59
CA ALA A 171 20.32 -27.77 -3.59
C ALA A 171 19.74 -26.52 -2.91
N GLU A 172 20.36 -26.07 -1.82
CA GLU A 172 19.97 -24.84 -1.12
C GLU A 172 20.28 -23.59 -1.95
N ALA A 173 21.44 -23.54 -2.62
CA ALA A 173 21.77 -22.48 -3.56
C ALA A 173 20.81 -22.43 -4.76
N GLN A 174 20.36 -23.58 -5.27
CA GLN A 174 19.35 -23.66 -6.33
C GLN A 174 18.01 -23.06 -5.88
N LEU A 175 17.57 -23.38 -4.66
CA LEU A 175 16.35 -22.82 -4.09
C LEU A 175 16.44 -21.29 -3.94
N VAL A 176 17.57 -20.79 -3.42
CA VAL A 176 17.84 -19.35 -3.30
C VAL A 176 17.80 -18.67 -4.67
N ASN A 177 18.42 -19.27 -5.68
CA ASN A 177 18.45 -18.73 -7.04
C ASN A 177 17.03 -18.66 -7.64
N ALA A 178 16.26 -19.74 -7.54
CA ALA A 178 14.88 -19.79 -8.03
C ALA A 178 13.95 -18.78 -7.32
N LEU A 179 14.16 -18.50 -6.03
CA LEU A 179 13.39 -17.51 -5.29
C LEU A 179 13.80 -16.06 -5.59
N SER A 180 15.04 -15.86 -6.06
CA SER A 180 15.62 -14.54 -6.31
C SER A 180 15.37 -14.04 -7.74
N ILE A 181 15.13 -14.96 -8.67
CA ILE A 181 14.72 -14.66 -10.05
C ILE A 181 13.21 -14.35 -10.02
N ASP A 182 12.84 -13.08 -10.17
CA ASP A 182 11.45 -12.71 -10.39
C ASP A 182 10.99 -13.29 -11.76
N PRO A 183 9.92 -14.10 -11.81
CA PRO A 183 9.48 -14.79 -13.04
C PRO A 183 8.94 -13.85 -14.13
N THR A 184 9.03 -12.53 -13.94
CA THR A 184 8.57 -11.52 -14.89
C THR A 184 9.67 -11.04 -15.85
N THR A 185 10.85 -11.66 -15.82
CA THR A 185 12.01 -11.25 -16.64
C THR A 185 12.25 -12.09 -17.90
N ASP A 186 11.52 -13.20 -18.09
CA ASP A 186 11.68 -14.10 -19.26
C ASP A 186 10.94 -13.63 -20.54
N GLU A 187 10.19 -12.52 -20.52
CA GLU A 187 9.36 -12.11 -21.68
C GLU A 187 10.09 -11.20 -22.70
N LYS A 188 11.43 -11.07 -22.64
CA LYS A 188 12.17 -10.13 -23.50
C LYS A 188 13.28 -10.70 -24.40
N ASP A 189 13.52 -12.01 -24.39
CA ASP A 189 14.63 -12.59 -25.17
C ASP A 189 14.20 -13.31 -26.47
N ASP A 190 12.90 -13.37 -26.79
CA ASP A 190 12.40 -14.03 -28.01
C ASP A 190 12.31 -13.12 -29.27
N GLU A 191 12.66 -11.82 -29.20
CA GLU A 191 12.61 -10.90 -30.36
C GLU A 191 13.97 -10.52 -30.97
N ARG A 192 15.02 -11.34 -30.81
CA ARG A 192 16.25 -11.22 -31.62
C ARG A 192 16.78 -12.57 -32.08
N GLY A 193 16.09 -13.16 -33.04
CA GLY A 193 16.60 -14.18 -33.95
C GLY A 193 16.43 -13.72 -35.39
#